data_AF-A0A1A8I6E6-F1
#
_entry.id   AF-A0A1A8I6E6-F1
#
_cell.length_a   1.000
_cell.length_b   1.000
_cell.length_c   1.000
_cell.angle_alpha   90.00
_cell.angle_beta   90.00
_cell.angle_gamma   90.00
#
_symmetry.space_group_name_H-M   'P 1'
#
loop_
_entity.id
_entity.type
_entity.pdbx_description
1 polymer ?
#
loop_
_entity_poly.entity_id
_entity_poly.type
_entity_poly.pdbx_seq_one_letter_code
_entity_poly.pdbx_strand_id
1 'polypeptide(L)'
;VEIEDPTEKTLLGRWCGSQPGAESHKSKGNQIIIRFISDEYFPSEPGFCIHYSPLPVSISEPEVPALPPPSLQGVEELSEAVAGLSTVEEVMKYLEPERWQLDMEELYKPTWQVLGKSFILNKKARGADLNLLREEVRLYSCTPRNYSVSLREELKRTDVIFWPSCLLVKRCGGNCACCSHHCYDCQCVPARVAKKYHEVLLLKHRGGGRGLLKSMTDVPLEHHEECSCVCKDD
;
A
#
# COMPACT_ATOMS: atom_id res chain seq x y z
N VAL A 1 -7.95 48.23 22.69
CA VAL A 1 -7.50 47.20 21.72
C VAL A 1 -7.43 47.82 20.34
N GLU A 2 -6.32 47.64 19.64
CA GLU A 2 -6.16 48.04 18.24
C GLU A 2 -6.02 46.78 17.38
N ILE A 3 -6.64 46.77 16.20
CA ILE A 3 -6.50 45.68 15.22
C ILE A 3 -5.95 46.27 13.93
N GLU A 4 -4.92 45.64 13.37
CA GLU A 4 -4.24 46.04 12.14
C GLU A 4 -4.17 44.85 11.17
N ASP A 5 -4.50 45.09 9.90
CA ASP A 5 -4.17 44.15 8.82
C ASP A 5 -2.82 44.56 8.20
N PRO A 6 -1.73 43.80 8.45
CA PRO A 6 -0.40 44.13 7.99
C PRO A 6 -0.29 44.21 6.46
N THR A 7 -1.21 43.55 5.74
CA THR A 7 -1.24 43.55 4.27
C THR A 7 -1.74 44.88 3.72
N GLU A 8 -2.73 45.47 4.39
CA GLU A 8 -3.30 46.76 4.00
C GLU A 8 -2.61 47.93 4.71
N LYS A 9 -1.70 47.67 5.67
CA LYS A 9 -1.08 48.67 6.57
C LYS A 9 -2.09 49.66 7.14
N THR A 10 -3.32 49.19 7.35
CA THR A 10 -4.46 50.01 7.72
C THR A 10 -4.95 49.56 9.09
N LEU A 11 -5.06 50.52 10.01
CA LEU A 11 -5.59 50.30 11.35
C LEU A 11 -7.12 50.15 11.24
N LEU A 12 -7.62 48.93 11.47
CA LEU A 12 -9.02 48.56 11.26
C LEU A 12 -9.96 49.20 12.29
N GLY A 13 -9.44 49.48 13.49
CA GLY A 13 -10.17 50.24 14.49
C GLY A 13 -9.51 50.22 15.88
N ARG A 14 -10.07 51.04 16.77
CA ARG A 14 -9.72 51.12 18.19
C ARG A 14 -10.96 50.92 19.02
N TRP A 15 -10.90 49.98 19.97
CA TRP A 15 -12.02 49.68 20.88
C TRP A 15 -11.57 49.83 22.34
N CYS A 16 -12.42 50.45 23.15
CA CYS A 16 -12.25 50.57 24.60
C CYS A 16 -13.54 50.18 25.34
N GLY A 17 -13.39 49.50 26.48
CA GLY A 17 -14.51 49.12 27.35
C GLY A 17 -15.48 48.10 26.75
N SER A 18 -16.73 48.16 27.19
CA SER A 18 -17.85 47.28 26.80
C SER A 18 -18.57 47.74 25.52
N GLN A 19 -17.90 48.52 24.67
CA GLN A 19 -18.44 48.88 23.36
C GLN A 19 -18.59 47.62 22.49
N PRO A 20 -19.68 47.50 21.70
CA PRO A 20 -19.85 46.37 20.81
C PRO A 20 -18.63 46.24 19.90
N GLY A 21 -18.06 45.03 19.87
CA GLY A 21 -16.84 44.72 19.13
C GLY A 21 -16.97 44.94 17.63
N ALA A 22 -15.82 45.00 16.96
CA ALA A 22 -15.69 45.24 15.52
C ALA A 22 -16.72 44.47 14.67
N GLU A 23 -17.27 45.14 13.65
CA GLU A 23 -17.92 44.43 12.53
C GLU A 23 -16.93 43.39 11.96
N SER A 24 -17.42 42.21 11.58
CA SER A 24 -16.58 41.09 11.18
C SER A 24 -15.63 41.46 10.02
N HIS A 25 -14.32 41.47 10.28
CA HIS A 25 -13.28 41.75 9.27
C HIS A 25 -12.81 40.47 8.57
N LYS A 26 -12.62 40.53 7.26
CA LYS A 26 -12.01 39.47 6.46
C LYS A 26 -10.60 39.90 6.04
N SER A 27 -9.58 39.33 6.68
CA SER A 27 -8.18 39.62 6.29
C SER A 27 -7.85 39.04 4.92
N LYS A 28 -7.14 39.82 4.10
CA LYS A 28 -6.68 39.39 2.77
C LYS A 28 -5.37 38.62 2.78
N GLY A 29 -4.51 38.87 3.77
CA GLY A 29 -3.17 38.28 3.83
C GLY A 29 -2.95 37.43 5.06
N ASN A 30 -3.97 36.65 5.44
CA ASN A 30 -3.94 35.58 6.46
C ASN A 30 -3.27 35.89 7.80
N GLN A 31 -3.07 37.17 8.12
CA GLN A 31 -2.42 37.67 9.32
C GLN A 31 -3.17 38.90 9.81
N ILE A 32 -3.34 38.98 11.13
CA ILE A 32 -3.94 40.14 11.80
C ILE A 32 -3.10 40.41 13.04
N ILE A 33 -2.75 41.68 13.29
CA ILE A 33 -2.01 42.10 14.48
C ILE A 33 -3.00 42.73 15.45
N ILE A 34 -3.01 42.25 16.70
CA ILE A 34 -3.86 42.79 17.76
C ILE A 34 -2.98 43.38 18.84
N ARG A 35 -3.14 44.68 19.10
CA ARG A 35 -2.37 45.42 20.11
C ARG A 35 -3.24 45.79 21.30
N PHE A 36 -2.76 45.43 22.48
CA PHE A 36 -3.36 45.82 23.75
C PHE A 36 -2.62 47.04 24.27
N ILE A 37 -3.37 48.13 24.46
CA ILE A 37 -2.86 49.36 25.06
C ILE A 37 -3.68 49.56 26.33
N SER A 38 -2.98 49.54 27.47
CA SER A 38 -3.52 49.80 28.79
C SER A 38 -2.61 50.82 29.47
N ASP A 39 -3.21 51.76 30.18
CA ASP A 39 -2.55 52.73 31.06
C ASP A 39 -2.22 52.13 32.43
N GLU A 40 -2.93 51.08 32.86
CA GLU A 40 -2.71 50.39 34.14
C GLU A 40 -2.44 48.87 33.98
N TYR A 41 -1.79 48.28 34.98
CA TYR A 41 -1.55 46.83 35.06
C TYR A 41 -2.87 46.11 35.38
N PHE A 42 -3.40 45.35 34.41
CA PHE A 42 -4.60 44.54 34.61
C PHE A 42 -4.25 43.19 35.27
N PRO A 43 -4.84 42.84 36.42
CA PRO A 43 -4.85 41.46 36.91
C PRO A 43 -5.62 40.58 35.92
N SER A 44 -5.14 39.37 35.69
CA SER A 44 -5.42 38.51 34.54
C SER A 44 -6.88 38.03 34.34
N GLU A 45 -7.83 38.47 35.15
CA GLU A 45 -9.23 38.05 35.04
C GLU A 45 -10.19 39.22 35.36
N PRO A 46 -11.21 39.49 34.51
CA PRO A 46 -11.59 38.79 33.29
C PRO A 46 -10.81 39.33 32.07
N GLY A 47 -10.00 38.47 31.44
CA GLY A 47 -9.30 38.79 30.20
C GLY A 47 -10.23 38.96 28.99
N PHE A 48 -9.66 39.34 27.85
CA PHE A 48 -10.39 39.46 26.58
C PHE A 48 -10.48 38.11 25.86
N CYS A 49 -11.55 37.91 25.08
CA CYS A 49 -11.72 36.73 24.21
C CYS A 49 -11.80 37.16 22.75
N ILE A 50 -11.10 36.46 21.86
CA ILE A 50 -11.09 36.71 20.41
C ILE A 50 -11.67 35.49 19.70
N HIS A 51 -12.68 35.71 18.87
CA HIS A 51 -13.26 34.68 18.02
C HIS A 51 -12.81 34.91 16.57
N TYR A 52 -12.30 33.87 15.91
CA TYR A 52 -11.95 33.89 14.50
C TYR A 52 -12.44 32.60 13.82
N SER A 53 -12.73 32.69 12.52
CA SER A 53 -13.12 31.55 11.69
C SER A 53 -12.39 31.61 10.35
N PRO A 54 -11.72 30.53 9.90
CA PRO A 54 -11.09 30.50 8.59
C PRO A 54 -12.17 30.52 7.49
N LEU A 55 -11.93 31.27 6.41
CA LEU A 55 -12.78 31.26 5.22
C LEU A 55 -12.20 30.28 4.19
N PRO A 56 -13.05 29.48 3.52
CA PRO A 56 -12.59 28.55 2.49
C PRO A 56 -11.99 29.32 1.30
N VAL A 57 -10.78 28.94 0.90
CA VAL A 57 -10.04 29.52 -0.22
C VAL A 57 -10.67 29.02 -1.54
N SER A 58 -11.27 29.93 -2.32
CA SER A 58 -11.65 29.64 -3.70
C SER A 58 -10.40 29.71 -4.58
N ILE A 59 -9.82 28.54 -4.87
CA ILE A 59 -8.61 28.40 -5.69
C ILE A 59 -8.97 28.51 -7.17
N SER A 60 -8.38 29.48 -7.87
CA SER A 60 -8.37 29.59 -9.33
C SER A 60 -7.04 29.10 -9.90
N GLU A 61 -7.07 27.91 -10.52
CA GLU A 61 -6.18 27.34 -11.58
C GLU A 61 -4.64 27.28 -11.38
N PRO A 62 -3.94 26.38 -12.10
CA PRO A 62 -3.57 25.05 -11.64
C PRO A 62 -2.08 24.96 -11.30
N GLU A 63 -1.77 24.68 -10.04
CA GLU A 63 -0.45 24.21 -9.63
C GLU A 63 -0.58 22.71 -9.34
N VAL A 64 0.33 21.92 -9.91
CA VAL A 64 0.38 20.45 -9.82
C VAL A 64 0.16 20.05 -8.36
N PRO A 65 -0.83 19.18 -8.04
CA PRO A 65 -1.15 18.88 -6.66
C PRO A 65 0.07 18.25 -5.99
N ALA A 66 0.67 18.98 -5.05
CA ALA A 66 1.55 18.39 -4.06
C ALA A 66 0.69 17.40 -3.27
N LEU A 67 0.95 16.12 -3.49
CA LEU A 67 0.39 15.04 -2.69
C LEU A 67 0.61 15.40 -1.21
N PRO A 68 -0.41 15.27 -0.34
CA PRO A 68 -0.20 15.44 1.08
C PRO A 68 0.92 14.49 1.53
N PRO A 69 1.73 14.87 2.54
CA PRO A 69 2.76 13.95 3.04
C PRO A 69 2.09 12.62 3.39
N PRO A 70 2.67 11.48 3.01
CA PRO A 70 2.06 10.16 3.17
C PRO A 70 1.70 9.84 4.64
N SER A 71 2.37 10.49 5.60
CA SER A 71 2.04 10.45 7.02
C SER A 71 0.69 11.07 7.41
N LEU A 72 0.02 11.80 6.50
CA LEU A 72 -1.33 12.38 6.67
C LEU A 72 -2.42 11.68 5.83
N GLN A 73 -2.09 10.60 5.12
CA GLN A 73 -3.07 9.80 4.37
C GLN A 73 -4.00 9.02 5.31
N GLY A 74 -5.20 8.66 4.83
CA GLY A 74 -6.07 7.73 5.54
C GLY A 74 -5.39 6.37 5.72
N VAL A 75 -5.67 5.67 6.82
CA VAL A 75 -5.03 4.37 7.16
C VAL A 75 -5.12 3.36 6.00
N GLU A 76 -6.23 3.36 5.26
CA GLU A 76 -6.43 2.47 4.11
C GLU A 76 -5.53 2.82 2.92
N GLU A 77 -5.42 4.11 2.59
CA GLU A 77 -4.56 4.60 1.50
C GLU A 77 -3.08 4.35 1.82
N LEU A 78 -2.70 4.53 3.09
CA LEU A 78 -1.36 4.19 3.56
C LEU A 78 -1.09 2.69 3.48
N SER A 79 -2.07 1.85 3.84
CA SER A 79 -1.97 0.39 3.73
C SER A 79 -1.76 -0.06 2.29
N GLU A 80 -2.53 0.48 1.35
CA GLU A 80 -2.39 0.20 -0.08
C GLU A 80 -1.02 0.63 -0.63
N ALA A 81 -0.55 1.82 -0.26
CA ALA A 81 0.77 2.30 -0.65
C ALA A 81 1.90 1.41 -0.10
N VAL A 82 1.84 1.05 1.19
CA VAL A 82 2.85 0.18 1.84
C VAL A 82 2.83 -1.23 1.28
N ALA A 83 1.67 -1.76 0.86
CA ALA A 83 1.56 -3.09 0.27
C ALA A 83 2.41 -3.25 -1.00
N GLY A 84 2.58 -2.17 -1.78
CA GLY A 84 3.40 -2.13 -2.99
C GLY A 84 4.92 -2.07 -2.76
N LEU A 85 5.38 -1.55 -1.62
CA LEU A 85 6.80 -1.35 -1.32
C LEU A 85 7.47 -2.68 -0.99
N SER A 86 8.70 -2.95 -1.42
CA SER A 86 9.39 -4.24 -1.35
C SER A 86 10.23 -4.46 -0.07
N THR A 87 10.79 -3.41 0.50
CA THR A 87 11.71 -3.47 1.64
C THR A 87 11.32 -2.53 2.78
N VAL A 88 11.82 -2.80 3.99
CA VAL A 88 11.67 -1.88 5.13
C VAL A 88 12.25 -0.50 4.80
N GLU A 89 13.37 -0.43 4.09
CA GLU A 89 13.96 0.84 3.66
C GLU A 89 13.03 1.65 2.78
N GLU A 90 12.35 1.01 1.82
CA GLU A 90 11.37 1.67 0.96
C GLU A 90 10.16 2.15 1.76
N VAL A 91 9.70 1.38 2.76
CA VAL A 91 8.64 1.82 3.69
C VAL A 91 9.08 3.07 4.45
N MET A 92 10.27 3.08 5.04
CA MET A 92 10.76 4.23 5.80
C MET A 92 10.96 5.46 4.91
N LYS A 93 11.49 5.28 3.69
CA LYS A 93 11.63 6.35 2.70
C LYS A 93 10.29 6.89 2.25
N TYR A 94 9.29 6.03 2.09
CA TYR A 94 7.94 6.45 1.72
C TYR A 94 7.32 7.28 2.85
N LEU A 95 7.43 6.82 4.10
CA LEU A 95 6.82 7.51 5.25
C LEU A 95 7.47 8.86 5.56
N GLU A 96 8.79 8.90 5.69
CA GLU A 96 9.55 10.09 6.11
C GLU A 96 10.88 10.20 5.31
N PRO A 97 10.83 10.70 4.05
CA PRO A 97 11.98 10.75 3.15
C PRO A 97 13.22 11.49 3.67
N GLU A 98 13.04 12.44 4.59
CA GLU A 98 14.09 13.29 5.15
C GLU A 98 14.73 12.68 6.39
N ARG A 99 14.06 11.74 7.07
CA ARG A 99 14.49 11.16 8.35
C ARG A 99 14.65 9.65 8.36
N TRP A 100 14.27 8.94 7.30
CA TRP A 100 14.29 7.47 7.23
C TRP A 100 15.60 6.80 7.67
N GLN A 101 16.76 7.44 7.44
CA GLN A 101 18.06 6.90 7.85
C GLN A 101 18.22 6.85 9.38
N LEU A 102 17.78 7.91 10.06
CA LEU A 102 17.81 8.00 11.52
C LEU A 102 16.81 7.01 12.13
N ASP A 103 15.62 6.91 11.55
CA ASP A 103 14.58 6.00 12.02
C ASP A 103 15.00 4.54 11.83
N MET A 104 15.60 4.20 10.69
CA MET A 104 16.22 2.89 10.46
C MET A 104 17.30 2.58 11.50
N GLU A 105 18.22 3.50 11.75
CA GLU A 105 19.28 3.30 12.74
C GLU A 105 18.72 3.13 14.16
N GLU A 106 17.65 3.85 14.50
CA GLU A 106 16.95 3.70 15.78
C GLU A 106 16.24 2.35 15.91
N LEU A 107 15.58 1.86 14.85
CA LEU A 107 14.91 0.55 14.84
C LEU A 107 15.87 -0.62 15.09
N TYR A 108 17.10 -0.53 14.60
CA TYR A 108 18.13 -1.57 14.80
C TYR A 108 18.98 -1.38 16.07
N LYS A 109 18.79 -0.28 16.84
CA LYS A 109 19.48 -0.11 18.13
C LYS A 109 18.97 -1.16 19.12
N PRO A 110 19.85 -1.99 19.69
CA PRO A 110 19.41 -2.97 20.68
C PRO A 110 18.85 -2.26 21.91
N THR A 111 17.56 -2.48 22.20
CA THR A 111 16.88 -1.90 23.36
C THR A 111 17.33 -2.63 24.63
N TRP A 112 18.48 -2.23 25.20
CA TRP A 112 19.00 -2.80 26.45
C TRP A 112 18.24 -2.33 27.70
N GLN A 113 17.19 -1.53 27.56
CA GLN A 113 16.62 -0.76 28.68
C GLN A 113 15.55 -1.50 29.51
N VAL A 114 15.23 -2.77 29.24
CA VAL A 114 14.19 -3.51 30.00
C VAL A 114 14.61 -4.93 30.41
N LEU A 115 15.90 -5.19 30.64
CA LEU A 115 16.35 -6.44 31.24
C LEU A 115 16.92 -6.19 32.64
N GLY A 116 16.05 -6.33 33.64
CA GLY A 116 16.49 -6.61 35.01
C GLY A 116 17.37 -7.86 35.03
N LYS A 117 18.27 -7.94 36.02
CA LYS A 117 19.43 -8.85 36.11
C LYS A 117 19.13 -10.37 36.09
N SER A 118 17.91 -10.82 35.78
CA SER A 118 17.48 -12.21 35.93
C SER A 118 17.16 -12.97 34.64
N PHE A 119 17.53 -12.47 33.46
CA PHE A 119 17.41 -13.27 32.23
C PHE A 119 18.66 -13.15 31.36
N ILE A 120 19.69 -13.91 31.72
CA ILE A 120 20.61 -14.47 30.71
C ILE A 120 19.91 -15.70 30.12
N LEU A 121 18.78 -15.47 29.45
CA LEU A 121 18.21 -16.46 28.55
C LEU A 121 18.60 -16.00 27.15
N ASN A 122 19.51 -16.76 26.55
CA ASN A 122 19.90 -16.82 25.15
C ASN A 122 19.66 -15.55 24.33
N LYS A 123 20.78 -14.96 23.86
CA LYS A 123 20.89 -14.20 22.60
C LYS A 123 19.51 -13.94 22.00
N LYS A 124 18.90 -12.79 22.31
CA LYS A 124 17.78 -12.29 21.52
C LYS A 124 18.35 -12.25 20.11
N ALA A 125 18.05 -13.29 19.33
CA ALA A 125 18.51 -13.43 17.97
C ALA A 125 18.14 -12.11 17.31
N ARG A 126 19.07 -11.55 16.53
CA ARG A 126 18.82 -10.39 15.67
C ARG A 126 17.37 -10.49 15.20
N GLY A 127 16.54 -9.49 15.55
CA GLY A 127 15.09 -9.54 15.32
C GLY A 127 14.81 -10.07 13.92
N ALA A 128 13.75 -10.86 13.76
CA ALA A 128 13.43 -11.49 12.49
C ALA A 128 13.51 -10.45 11.36
N ASP A 129 14.31 -10.75 10.33
CA ASP A 129 14.49 -9.85 9.20
C ASP A 129 13.15 -9.71 8.49
N LEU A 130 12.53 -8.53 8.61
CA LEU A 130 11.20 -8.26 8.06
C LEU A 130 11.18 -8.41 6.53
N ASN A 131 12.31 -8.15 5.86
CA ASN A 131 12.43 -8.38 4.42
C ASN A 131 12.39 -9.88 4.12
N LEU A 132 13.09 -10.70 4.90
CA LEU A 132 13.07 -12.16 4.76
C LEU A 132 11.67 -12.72 4.99
N LEU A 133 10.99 -12.28 6.05
CA LEU A 133 9.61 -12.70 6.34
C LEU A 133 8.66 -12.34 5.20
N ARG A 134 8.83 -11.16 4.59
CA ARG A 134 8.02 -10.75 3.45
C ARG A 134 8.28 -11.62 2.22
N GLU A 135 9.53 -11.94 1.92
CA GLU A 135 9.88 -12.83 0.80
C GLU A 135 9.35 -14.24 1.01
N GLU A 136 9.36 -14.76 2.25
CA GLU A 136 8.70 -16.03 2.58
C GLU A 136 7.20 -15.97 2.28
N VAL A 137 6.50 -14.92 2.71
CA VAL A 137 5.07 -14.75 2.42
C VAL A 137 4.81 -14.67 0.91
N ARG A 138 5.66 -13.94 0.16
CA ARG A 138 5.58 -13.85 -1.31
C ARG A 138 5.80 -15.20 -1.99
N LEU A 139 6.73 -16.02 -1.50
CA LEU A 139 6.97 -17.36 -2.04
C LEU A 139 5.73 -18.27 -1.91
N TYR A 140 4.90 -18.06 -0.89
CA TYR A 140 3.68 -18.82 -0.68
C TYR A 140 2.42 -18.10 -1.18
N SER A 141 2.52 -16.89 -1.73
CA SER A 141 1.36 -16.14 -2.21
C SER A 141 0.84 -16.65 -3.56
N CYS A 142 -0.40 -16.25 -3.88
CA CYS A 142 -1.09 -16.55 -5.13
C CYS A 142 -0.32 -16.02 -6.35
N THR A 143 0.34 -16.93 -7.08
CA THR A 143 1.19 -16.61 -8.23
C THR A 143 1.15 -17.73 -9.29
N PRO A 144 1.54 -17.47 -10.56
CA PRO A 144 1.66 -18.50 -11.58
C PRO A 144 2.83 -19.48 -11.33
N ARG A 145 2.51 -20.73 -10.98
CA ARG A 145 3.47 -21.79 -10.63
C ARG A 145 3.54 -22.88 -11.70
N ASN A 146 4.67 -23.57 -11.74
CA ASN A 146 4.87 -24.70 -12.64
C ASN A 146 4.10 -25.91 -12.12
N TYR A 147 3.23 -26.47 -12.95
CA TYR A 147 2.49 -27.69 -12.68
C TYR A 147 2.75 -28.71 -13.79
N SER A 148 3.01 -29.97 -13.42
CA SER A 148 3.13 -31.06 -14.38
C SER A 148 1.74 -31.56 -14.72
N VAL A 149 1.36 -31.51 -16.01
CA VAL A 149 0.05 -31.96 -16.48
C VAL A 149 0.18 -33.06 -17.52
N SER A 150 -0.71 -34.04 -17.45
CA SER A 150 -0.80 -35.16 -18.39
C SER A 150 -1.47 -34.71 -19.68
N LEU A 151 -0.78 -34.86 -20.82
CA LEU A 151 -1.32 -34.47 -22.14
C LEU A 151 -2.57 -35.27 -22.51
N ARG A 152 -2.67 -36.52 -22.05
CA ARG A 152 -3.84 -37.38 -22.25
C ARG A 152 -5.07 -36.81 -21.55
N GLU A 153 -4.91 -36.31 -20.32
CA GLU A 153 -5.99 -35.75 -19.50
C GLU A 153 -6.39 -34.36 -20.00
N GLU A 154 -5.41 -33.49 -20.23
CA GLU A 154 -5.62 -32.12 -20.71
C GLU A 154 -6.30 -32.08 -22.10
N LEU A 155 -5.86 -32.94 -23.03
CA LEU A 155 -6.42 -32.99 -24.39
C LEU A 155 -7.60 -33.96 -24.50
N LYS A 156 -7.92 -34.72 -23.44
CA LYS A 156 -9.00 -35.73 -23.39
C LYS A 156 -8.88 -36.78 -24.52
N ARG A 157 -7.66 -37.18 -24.86
CA ARG A 157 -7.37 -38.13 -25.95
C ARG A 157 -6.87 -39.46 -25.40
N THR A 158 -7.63 -40.53 -25.62
CA THR A 158 -7.26 -41.88 -25.17
C THR A 158 -6.73 -42.79 -26.28
N ASP A 159 -6.90 -42.38 -27.54
CA ASP A 159 -6.56 -43.14 -28.76
C ASP A 159 -5.12 -42.93 -29.24
N VAL A 160 -4.38 -42.01 -28.59
CA VAL A 160 -3.00 -41.66 -28.92
C VAL A 160 -2.11 -41.68 -27.68
N ILE A 161 -0.81 -41.84 -27.92
CA ILE A 161 0.24 -41.76 -26.90
C ILE A 161 1.10 -40.55 -27.24
N PHE A 162 1.39 -39.70 -26.25
CA PHE A 162 2.25 -38.53 -26.40
C PHE A 162 3.62 -38.80 -25.78
N TRP A 163 4.68 -38.29 -26.41
CA TRP A 163 6.02 -38.25 -25.84
C TRP A 163 6.61 -36.83 -25.92
N PRO A 164 6.97 -36.21 -24.78
CA PRO A 164 6.75 -36.69 -23.41
C PRO A 164 5.25 -36.79 -23.08
N SER A 165 4.88 -37.61 -22.07
CA SER A 165 3.46 -37.78 -21.68
C SER A 165 2.92 -36.60 -20.86
N CYS A 166 3.81 -35.86 -20.20
CA CYS A 166 3.48 -34.73 -19.36
C CYS A 166 4.33 -33.51 -19.75
N LEU A 167 3.76 -32.31 -19.59
CA LEU A 167 4.45 -31.04 -19.81
C LEU A 167 4.27 -30.10 -18.62
N LEU A 168 5.18 -29.15 -18.46
CA LEU A 168 5.06 -28.10 -17.47
C LEU A 168 4.18 -26.97 -18.01
N VAL A 169 3.13 -26.64 -17.26
CA VAL A 169 2.25 -25.50 -17.53
C VAL A 169 2.26 -24.55 -16.34
N LYS A 170 1.97 -23.28 -16.59
CA LYS A 170 1.72 -22.32 -15.52
C LYS A 170 0.27 -22.44 -15.05
N ARG A 171 0.06 -22.66 -13.76
CA ARG A 171 -1.25 -22.62 -13.09
C ARG A 171 -1.17 -21.74 -11.85
N CYS A 172 -2.27 -21.10 -11.51
CA CYS A 172 -2.36 -20.30 -10.29
C CYS A 172 -2.30 -21.20 -9.07
N GLY A 173 -1.49 -20.82 -8.10
CA GLY A 173 -1.38 -21.53 -6.83
C GLY A 173 -0.68 -20.72 -5.77
N GLY A 174 -0.83 -21.14 -4.52
CA GLY A 174 -0.42 -20.39 -3.35
C GLY A 174 -1.62 -19.85 -2.58
N ASN A 175 -1.33 -19.09 -1.54
CA ASN A 175 -2.30 -18.59 -0.59
C ASN A 175 -2.68 -17.15 -0.95
N CYS A 176 -3.95 -16.82 -0.78
CA CYS A 176 -4.36 -15.44 -0.77
C CYS A 176 -4.00 -14.83 0.58
N ALA A 177 -3.07 -13.88 0.55
CA ALA A 177 -2.71 -13.12 1.75
C ALA A 177 -3.92 -12.26 2.14
N CYS A 178 -4.24 -12.29 3.44
CA CYS A 178 -5.21 -11.48 4.17
C CYS A 178 -6.00 -10.50 3.32
N CYS A 179 -7.21 -10.92 2.98
CA CYS A 179 -8.20 -10.07 2.36
C CYS A 179 -8.72 -9.05 3.40
N SER A 180 -9.21 -7.89 2.96
CA SER A 180 -9.77 -6.86 3.85
C SER A 180 -10.90 -7.41 4.73
N HIS A 181 -11.16 -6.74 5.86
CA HIS A 181 -11.97 -7.24 6.98
C HIS A 181 -13.20 -8.10 6.57
N HIS A 182 -13.29 -9.30 7.14
CA HIS A 182 -14.37 -10.29 6.99
C HIS A 182 -14.38 -11.19 5.75
N CYS A 183 -13.36 -11.17 4.89
CA CYS A 183 -13.28 -12.19 3.83
C CYS A 183 -12.70 -13.52 4.38
N TYR A 184 -13.58 -14.51 4.58
CA TYR A 184 -13.21 -15.87 5.01
C TYR A 184 -12.98 -16.84 3.83
N ASP A 185 -13.50 -16.49 2.65
CA ASP A 185 -13.47 -17.32 1.44
C ASP A 185 -12.72 -16.60 0.29
N CYS A 186 -11.38 -16.50 0.38
CA CYS A 186 -10.55 -16.05 -0.74
C CYS A 186 -10.07 -17.25 -1.59
N GLN A 187 -10.17 -17.17 -2.92
CA GLN A 187 -9.61 -18.16 -3.84
C GLN A 187 -8.58 -17.55 -4.78
N CYS A 188 -7.48 -18.28 -5.01
CA CYS A 188 -6.46 -17.92 -5.98
C CYS A 188 -6.89 -18.38 -7.38
N VAL A 189 -7.29 -17.43 -8.23
CA VAL A 189 -7.86 -17.70 -9.55
C VAL A 189 -7.04 -17.02 -10.66
N PRO A 190 -7.08 -17.54 -11.91
CA PRO A 190 -6.44 -16.86 -13.03
C PRO A 190 -7.13 -15.53 -13.34
N ALA A 191 -6.34 -14.46 -13.40
CA ALA A 191 -6.76 -13.17 -13.93
C ALA A 191 -6.55 -13.09 -15.45
N ARG A 192 -5.48 -13.72 -15.96
CA ARG A 192 -5.22 -13.86 -17.39
C ARG A 192 -4.75 -15.27 -17.74
N VAL A 193 -5.32 -15.82 -18.81
CA VAL A 193 -4.93 -17.11 -19.38
C VAL A 193 -4.48 -16.96 -20.84
N ALA A 194 -3.53 -17.79 -21.25
CA ALA A 194 -3.04 -17.86 -22.62
C ALA A 194 -2.90 -19.32 -23.07
N LYS A 195 -3.24 -19.60 -24.32
CA LYS A 195 -2.99 -20.90 -24.94
C LYS A 195 -1.61 -20.89 -25.59
N LYS A 196 -0.75 -21.81 -25.18
CA LYS A 196 0.60 -21.98 -25.71
C LYS A 196 0.71 -23.35 -26.38
N TYR A 197 1.31 -23.37 -27.55
CA TYR A 197 1.52 -24.59 -28.33
C TYR A 197 2.85 -25.23 -27.95
N HIS A 198 2.84 -26.55 -27.76
CA HIS A 198 4.02 -27.34 -27.44
C HIS A 198 4.18 -28.43 -28.48
N GLU A 199 5.35 -28.50 -29.10
CA GLU A 199 5.65 -29.55 -30.06
C GLU A 199 5.92 -30.87 -29.33
N VAL A 200 5.17 -31.92 -29.67
CA VAL A 200 5.27 -33.24 -29.04
C VAL A 200 5.24 -34.35 -30.08
N LEU A 201 5.80 -35.50 -29.73
CA LEU A 201 5.70 -36.69 -30.56
C LEU A 201 4.37 -37.40 -30.28
N LEU A 202 3.53 -37.51 -31.30
CA LEU A 202 2.28 -38.27 -31.26
C LEU A 202 2.48 -39.66 -31.86
N LEU A 203 2.01 -40.67 -31.14
CA LEU A 203 2.09 -42.06 -31.49
C LEU A 203 0.67 -42.65 -31.56
N LYS A 204 0.25 -43.13 -32.73
CA LYS A 204 -1.09 -43.70 -32.95
C LYS A 204 -1.01 -45.12 -33.47
N HIS A 205 -1.82 -46.02 -32.93
CA HIS A 205 -1.90 -47.39 -33.43
C HIS A 205 -2.56 -47.44 -34.82
N ARG A 206 -1.92 -48.10 -35.79
CA ARG A 206 -2.51 -48.30 -37.12
C ARG A 206 -3.52 -49.45 -37.04
N GLY A 207 -4.79 -49.19 -37.37
CA GLY A 207 -5.78 -50.26 -37.48
C GLY A 207 -5.37 -51.27 -38.56
N GLY A 208 -5.24 -52.55 -38.21
CA GLY A 208 -5.05 -53.65 -39.16
C GLY A 208 -3.61 -53.96 -39.61
N GLY A 209 -2.55 -53.39 -39.01
CA GLY A 209 -1.18 -53.74 -39.35
C GLY A 209 -0.19 -53.56 -38.19
N ARG A 210 0.91 -54.33 -38.19
CA ARG A 210 2.01 -54.19 -37.21
C ARG A 210 2.69 -52.83 -37.41
N GLY A 211 2.43 -51.85 -36.55
CA GLY A 211 3.17 -50.57 -36.54
C GLY A 211 2.44 -49.41 -35.87
N LEU A 212 3.22 -48.46 -35.36
CA LEU A 212 2.76 -47.20 -34.76
C LEU A 212 3.01 -46.06 -35.76
N LEU A 213 1.97 -45.30 -36.10
CA LEU A 213 2.12 -44.02 -36.81
C LEU A 213 2.75 -43.02 -35.85
N LYS A 214 3.82 -42.34 -36.31
CA LYS A 214 4.58 -41.37 -35.52
C LYS A 214 4.58 -40.04 -36.26
N SER A 215 4.23 -38.95 -35.57
CA SER A 215 4.24 -37.61 -36.14
C SER A 215 4.55 -36.57 -35.06
N MET A 216 5.30 -35.53 -35.40
CA MET A 216 5.38 -34.33 -34.55
C MET A 216 4.07 -33.55 -34.70
N THR A 217 3.55 -33.03 -33.58
CA THR A 217 2.34 -32.21 -33.57
C THR A 217 2.43 -31.16 -32.49
N ASP A 218 1.87 -29.99 -32.76
CA ASP A 218 1.69 -28.95 -31.75
C ASP A 218 0.42 -29.20 -30.94
N VAL A 219 0.55 -29.30 -29.62
CA VAL A 219 -0.58 -29.42 -28.71
C VAL A 219 -0.82 -28.10 -27.97
N PRO A 220 -2.06 -27.58 -27.97
CA PRO A 220 -2.39 -26.39 -27.21
C PRO A 220 -2.57 -26.72 -25.74
N LEU A 221 -1.86 -26.02 -24.86
CA LEU A 221 -2.04 -26.07 -23.41
C LEU A 221 -2.37 -24.70 -22.85
N GLU A 222 -3.26 -24.66 -21.87
CA GLU A 222 -3.62 -23.41 -21.17
C GLU A 222 -2.62 -23.10 -20.06
N HIS A 223 -2.12 -21.86 -20.07
CA HIS A 223 -1.21 -21.32 -19.08
C HIS A 223 -1.86 -20.10 -18.42
N HIS A 224 -1.84 -20.06 -17.10
CA HIS A 224 -2.19 -18.88 -16.35
C HIS A 224 -0.99 -17.92 -16.39
N GLU A 225 -1.18 -16.72 -16.93
CA GLU A 225 -0.13 -15.69 -17.00
C GLU A 225 -0.15 -14.75 -15.81
N GLU A 226 -1.34 -14.48 -15.28
CA GLU A 226 -1.56 -13.62 -14.12
C GLU A 226 -2.60 -14.28 -13.21
N CYS A 227 -2.42 -14.12 -11.90
CA CYS A 227 -3.30 -14.67 -10.86
C CYS A 227 -3.78 -13.54 -9.96
N SER A 228 -5.01 -13.66 -9.47
CA SER A 228 -5.57 -12.73 -8.50
C SER A 228 -6.29 -13.50 -7.39
N CYS A 229 -6.33 -12.88 -6.22
CA CYS A 229 -7.18 -13.32 -5.12
C CYS A 229 -8.55 -12.71 -5.28
N VAL A 230 -9.58 -13.56 -5.30
CA VAL A 230 -10.97 -13.13 -5.35
C VAL A 230 -11.66 -13.59 -4.08
N CYS A 231 -12.23 -12.62 -3.38
CA CYS A 231 -13.03 -12.79 -2.17
C CYS A 231 -14.50 -12.82 -2.47
N LYS A 232 -15.24 -13.54 -1.62
CA LYS A 232 -16.66 -13.27 -1.44
C LYS A 232 -16.83 -12.31 -0.27
N ASP A 233 -17.54 -11.22 -0.53
CA ASP A 233 -18.06 -10.35 0.52
C ASP A 233 -19.43 -10.90 0.95
N ASP A 234 -19.69 -10.97 2.26
CA ASP A 234 -21.02 -11.27 2.82
C ASP A 234 -21.94 -10.04 2.75
#